data_AF-A0A0K1QFG2-F1
#
_entry.id   AF-A0A0K1QFG2-F1
#
_cell.length_a   1.000
_cell.length_b   1.000
_cell.length_c   1.000
_cell.angle_alpha   90.00
_cell.angle_beta   90.00
_cell.angle_gamma   90.00
#
_symmetry.space_group_name_H-M   'P 1'
#
loop_
_entity.id
_entity.type
_entity.pdbx_description
1 polymer ?
#
loop_
_entity_poly.entity_id
_entity_poly.type
_entity_poly.pdbx_seq_one_letter_code
_entity_poly.pdbx_strand_id
1 'polypeptide(L)'
;MDFTSLGRCAELRERHIVAAASSSESMQALLERFEQIASPGAGAPVLFLALARLATTACDWLDGELRVELTGDDAKTRISVSTTIGGGFREKAFRDAVLGVPFAEFNHAALTMPKLIEPLVLSESGKRIVLVASSAARKTSLPPPMVTIDPSSFVEIPKYQAPYAGSRPHGVNLPPRPRMETLLGLDDPGLAHEPQHAAPAEPKIVLRRRVREESGSK
;
A
#
# COMPACT_ATOMS: atom_id res chain seq x y z
N MET A 1 21.50 5.08 -12.79
CA MET A 1 21.23 3.87 -13.61
C MET A 1 20.27 4.27 -14.71
N ASP A 2 20.48 3.79 -15.94
CA ASP A 2 19.62 4.12 -17.08
C ASP A 2 19.01 2.83 -17.66
N PHE A 3 17.72 2.87 -17.99
CA PHE A 3 16.93 1.79 -18.56
C PHE A 3 16.52 2.06 -20.02
N THR A 4 17.12 3.05 -20.68
CA THR A 4 16.87 3.41 -22.09
C THR A 4 16.99 2.24 -23.07
N SER A 5 17.78 1.21 -22.76
CA SER A 5 17.90 0.00 -23.57
C SER A 5 16.61 -0.83 -23.67
N LEU A 6 15.63 -0.61 -22.79
CA LEU A 6 14.32 -1.25 -22.86
C LEU A 6 13.45 -0.53 -23.91
N GLY A 7 13.22 -1.17 -25.05
CA GLY A 7 12.33 -0.66 -26.09
C GLY A 7 10.85 -1.00 -25.83
N ARG A 8 10.59 -2.10 -25.10
CA ARG A 8 9.24 -2.58 -24.75
C ARG A 8 9.20 -3.11 -23.31
N CYS A 9 8.03 -3.05 -22.67
CA CYS A 9 7.86 -3.60 -21.32
C CYS A 9 8.27 -5.08 -21.25
N ALA A 10 7.85 -5.90 -22.23
CA ALA A 10 8.16 -7.33 -22.29
C ALA A 10 9.66 -7.67 -22.41
N GLU A 11 10.54 -6.69 -22.68
CA GLU A 11 11.99 -6.86 -22.71
C GLU A 11 12.63 -6.77 -21.31
N LEU A 12 11.84 -6.56 -20.25
CA LEU A 12 12.32 -6.62 -18.88
C LEU A 12 12.97 -8.00 -18.61
N ARG A 13 14.21 -7.99 -18.14
CA ARG A 13 15.02 -9.17 -17.84
C ARG A 13 15.52 -9.08 -16.40
N GLU A 14 16.00 -10.20 -15.89
CA GLU A 14 16.54 -10.32 -14.54
C GLU A 14 17.61 -9.26 -14.21
N ARG A 15 18.55 -8.98 -15.13
CA ARG A 15 19.57 -7.93 -14.94
C ARG A 15 18.97 -6.55 -14.66
N HIS A 16 17.84 -6.21 -15.30
CA HIS A 16 17.17 -4.93 -15.11
C HIS A 16 16.44 -4.90 -13.75
N ILE A 17 15.83 -6.03 -13.38
CA ILE A 17 15.16 -6.21 -12.08
C ILE A 17 16.15 -6.06 -10.93
N VAL A 18 17.31 -6.73 -11.02
CA VAL A 18 18.38 -6.64 -10.02
C VAL A 18 18.94 -5.22 -9.94
N ALA A 19 19.19 -4.58 -11.09
CA ALA A 19 19.64 -3.18 -11.12
C ALA A 19 18.62 -2.22 -10.48
N ALA A 20 17.33 -2.37 -10.81
CA ALA A 20 16.27 -1.54 -10.25
C ALA A 20 16.09 -1.73 -8.74
N ALA A 21 16.19 -2.96 -8.25
CA ALA A 21 16.05 -3.26 -6.82
C ALA A 21 17.24 -2.80 -5.95
N SER A 22 18.36 -2.38 -6.56
CA SER A 22 19.58 -1.98 -5.83
C SER A 22 19.46 -0.65 -5.07
N SER A 23 18.50 0.21 -5.43
CA SER A 23 18.31 1.53 -4.80
C SER A 23 16.93 2.09 -5.16
N SER A 24 16.45 3.05 -4.35
CA SER A 24 15.19 3.75 -4.62
C SER A 24 15.24 4.51 -5.95
N GLU A 25 16.35 5.19 -6.23
CA GLU A 25 16.58 5.97 -7.45
C GLU A 25 16.56 5.08 -8.69
N SER A 26 17.12 3.87 -8.61
CA SER A 26 17.13 2.93 -9.73
C SER A 26 15.75 2.33 -9.98
N MET A 27 14.97 2.06 -8.93
CA MET A 27 13.58 1.63 -9.10
C MET A 27 12.72 2.73 -9.72
N GLN A 28 12.88 3.97 -9.26
CA GLN A 28 12.21 5.14 -9.82
C GLN A 28 12.54 5.31 -11.31
N ALA A 29 13.82 5.19 -11.69
CA ALA A 29 14.24 5.27 -13.08
C ALA A 29 13.64 4.15 -13.96
N LEU A 30 13.49 2.94 -13.43
CA LEU A 30 12.80 1.85 -14.14
C LEU A 30 11.33 2.20 -14.38
N LEU A 31 10.65 2.73 -13.35
CA LEU A 31 9.24 3.11 -13.45
C LEU A 31 9.03 4.25 -14.45
N GLU A 32 9.87 5.28 -14.42
CA GLU A 32 9.85 6.38 -15.40
C GLU A 32 10.06 5.88 -16.83
N ARG A 33 10.94 4.89 -17.01
CA ARG A 33 11.09 4.24 -18.32
C ARG A 33 9.81 3.52 -18.73
N PHE A 34 9.15 2.82 -17.81
CA PHE A 34 7.87 2.18 -18.07
C PHE A 34 6.78 3.19 -18.41
N GLU A 35 6.73 4.37 -17.78
CA GLU A 35 5.77 5.42 -18.15
C GLU A 35 5.91 5.84 -19.62
N GLN A 36 7.13 5.80 -20.17
CA GLN A 36 7.41 6.18 -21.57
C GLN A 36 7.06 5.10 -22.59
N ILE A 37 7.25 3.82 -22.24
CA ILE A 37 7.15 2.71 -23.20
C ILE A 37 5.89 1.84 -23.01
N ALA A 38 5.19 1.99 -21.90
CA ALA A 38 4.01 1.18 -21.61
C ALA A 38 2.83 1.61 -22.48
N SER A 39 2.27 0.65 -23.19
CA SER A 39 1.05 0.77 -23.96
C SER A 39 0.17 -0.47 -23.73
N PRO A 40 -1.14 -0.40 -24.01
CA PRO A 40 -2.04 -1.54 -23.82
C PRO A 40 -1.54 -2.78 -24.58
N GLY A 41 -1.55 -3.94 -23.93
CA GLY A 41 -1.10 -5.21 -24.50
C GLY A 41 0.42 -5.36 -24.70
N ALA A 42 1.24 -4.37 -24.32
CA ALA A 42 2.71 -4.43 -24.46
C ALA A 42 3.42 -5.22 -23.36
N GLY A 43 2.67 -5.88 -22.47
CA GLY A 43 3.21 -6.70 -21.39
C GLY A 43 3.66 -5.92 -20.16
N ALA A 44 3.07 -4.75 -19.89
CA ALA A 44 3.38 -3.96 -18.70
C ALA A 44 3.29 -4.72 -17.35
N PRO A 45 2.39 -5.72 -17.16
CA PRO A 45 2.34 -6.51 -15.93
C PRO A 45 3.62 -7.28 -15.58
N VAL A 46 4.59 -7.43 -16.50
CA VAL A 46 5.92 -7.98 -16.19
C VAL A 46 6.67 -7.17 -15.12
N LEU A 47 6.28 -5.90 -14.93
CA LEU A 47 6.77 -5.03 -13.87
C LEU A 47 6.54 -5.61 -12.47
N PHE A 48 5.55 -6.50 -12.29
CA PHE A 48 5.35 -7.21 -11.03
C PHE A 48 6.59 -7.96 -10.57
N LEU A 49 7.41 -8.49 -11.48
CA LEU A 49 8.67 -9.15 -11.11
C LEU A 49 9.66 -8.20 -10.43
N ALA A 50 9.75 -6.95 -10.91
CA ALA A 50 10.60 -5.94 -10.29
C ALA A 50 10.07 -5.49 -8.93
N LEU A 51 8.75 -5.30 -8.83
CA LEU A 51 8.09 -4.91 -7.57
C LEU A 51 8.15 -6.03 -6.53
N ALA A 52 7.98 -7.28 -6.94
CA ALA A 52 8.09 -8.44 -6.07
C ALA A 52 9.53 -8.64 -5.57
N ARG A 53 10.54 -8.29 -6.38
CA ARG A 53 11.95 -8.34 -5.97
C ARG A 53 12.23 -7.45 -4.75
N LEU A 54 11.55 -6.32 -4.62
CA LEU A 54 11.68 -5.42 -3.47
C LEU A 54 11.28 -6.09 -2.14
N ALA A 55 10.39 -7.09 -2.17
CA ALA A 55 10.01 -7.87 -1.00
C ALA A 55 11.09 -8.86 -0.54
N THR A 56 12.11 -9.12 -1.36
CA THR A 56 13.14 -10.12 -1.07
C THR A 56 14.36 -9.51 -0.38
N THR A 57 15.21 -10.35 0.23
CA THR A 57 16.48 -9.93 0.87
C THR A 57 17.46 -9.24 -0.09
N ALA A 58 17.22 -9.25 -1.40
CA ALA A 58 18.02 -8.53 -2.38
C ALA A 58 17.81 -7.01 -2.38
N CYS A 59 16.83 -6.51 -1.62
CA CYS A 59 16.55 -5.09 -1.44
C CYS A 59 16.77 -4.74 0.03
N ASP A 60 17.92 -4.21 0.40
CA ASP A 60 18.29 -3.89 1.78
C ASP A 60 17.92 -2.46 2.21
N TRP A 61 17.63 -1.57 1.27
CA TRP A 61 17.32 -0.16 1.52
C TRP A 61 15.86 0.12 1.92
N LEU A 62 14.97 -0.89 1.89
CA LEU A 62 13.58 -0.73 2.32
C LEU A 62 13.40 -1.19 3.76
N ASP A 63 13.02 -0.26 4.63
CA ASP A 63 12.65 -0.55 6.01
C ASP A 63 11.16 -0.86 6.15
N GLY A 64 10.84 -1.95 6.82
CA GLY A 64 9.46 -2.36 7.13
C GLY A 64 8.82 -3.31 6.10
N GLU A 65 7.50 -3.46 6.20
CA GLU A 65 6.72 -4.35 5.33
C GLU A 65 6.36 -3.66 4.02
N LEU A 66 6.81 -4.22 2.90
CA LEU A 66 6.49 -3.72 1.57
C LEU A 66 5.00 -3.84 1.26
N ARG A 67 4.42 -2.74 0.78
CA ARG A 67 3.07 -2.65 0.23
C ARG A 67 3.09 -1.94 -1.11
N VAL A 68 2.62 -2.64 -2.14
CA VAL A 68 2.44 -2.11 -3.49
C VAL A 68 0.95 -1.96 -3.75
N GLU A 69 0.55 -0.80 -4.22
CA GLU A 69 -0.83 -0.46 -4.50
C GLU A 69 -0.97 -0.02 -5.95
N LEU A 70 -1.92 -0.64 -6.66
CA LEU A 70 -2.28 -0.24 -8.00
C LEU A 70 -3.74 0.20 -8.02
N THR A 71 -3.99 1.34 -8.63
CA THR A 71 -5.33 1.89 -8.89
C THR A 71 -5.38 2.41 -10.32
N GLY A 72 -6.55 2.45 -10.92
CA GLY A 72 -6.65 2.95 -12.29
C GLY A 72 -8.01 2.75 -12.91
N ASP A 73 -8.06 3.02 -14.20
CA ASP A 73 -9.25 2.96 -15.05
C ASP A 73 -8.92 2.20 -16.35
N ASP A 74 -9.79 2.35 -17.36
CA ASP A 74 -9.63 1.69 -18.67
C ASP A 74 -8.51 2.26 -19.54
N ALA A 75 -7.83 3.33 -19.10
CA ALA A 75 -6.76 3.98 -19.86
C ALA A 75 -5.43 4.01 -19.12
N LYS A 76 -5.43 4.18 -17.80
CA LYS A 76 -4.22 4.40 -17.01
C LYS A 76 -4.21 3.59 -15.72
N THR A 77 -3.01 3.19 -15.33
CA THR A 77 -2.74 2.52 -14.06
C THR A 77 -1.71 3.31 -13.28
N ARG A 78 -2.07 3.71 -12.06
CA ARG A 78 -1.17 4.29 -11.07
C ARG A 78 -0.59 3.19 -10.19
N ILE A 79 0.71 3.26 -9.94
CA ILE A 79 1.46 2.38 -9.05
C ILE A 79 2.03 3.23 -7.91
N SER A 80 1.70 2.88 -6.68
CA SER A 80 2.21 3.49 -5.46
C SER A 80 2.93 2.42 -4.64
N VAL A 81 4.14 2.73 -4.18
CA VAL A 81 4.95 1.81 -3.37
C VAL A 81 5.23 2.45 -2.02
N SER A 82 4.97 1.70 -0.97
CA SER A 82 5.09 2.16 0.41
C SER A 82 5.59 1.04 1.32
N THR A 83 6.16 1.41 2.44
CA THR A 83 6.48 0.49 3.52
C THR A 83 5.65 0.80 4.75
N THR A 84 5.31 -0.23 5.50
CA THR A 84 4.69 -0.08 6.82
C THR A 84 5.74 -0.38 7.87
N ILE A 85 6.07 0.65 8.66
CA ILE A 85 6.95 0.55 9.83
C ILE A 85 5.99 0.56 11.04
N GLY A 86 6.24 -0.28 12.04
CA GLY A 86 5.28 -0.60 13.11
C GLY A 86 4.49 0.58 13.70
N GLY A 87 3.31 0.31 14.28
CA GLY A 87 2.42 1.34 14.80
C GLY A 87 1.47 1.95 13.75
N GLY A 88 1.29 1.26 12.61
CA GLY A 88 0.38 1.68 11.54
C GLY A 88 0.91 2.83 10.69
N PHE A 89 2.17 3.23 10.89
CA PHE A 89 2.80 4.26 10.09
C PHE A 89 3.15 3.73 8.71
N ARG A 90 2.85 4.52 7.68
CA ARG A 90 3.15 4.18 6.29
C ARG A 90 3.98 5.28 5.67
N GLU A 91 5.09 4.87 5.07
CA GLU A 91 6.00 5.76 4.35
C GLU A 91 5.99 5.42 2.86
N LYS A 92 6.05 6.44 1.99
CA LYS A 92 6.23 6.22 0.55
C LYS A 92 7.69 5.95 0.26
N ALA A 93 7.97 4.89 -0.51
CA ALA A 93 9.33 4.55 -0.89
C ALA A 93 9.90 5.50 -1.96
N PHE A 94 9.05 5.95 -2.88
CA PHE A 94 9.37 6.86 -3.99
C PHE A 94 8.08 7.43 -4.61
N ARG A 95 8.21 8.20 -5.71
CA ARG A 95 7.08 8.85 -6.39
C ARG A 95 6.18 7.83 -7.08
N ASP A 96 4.87 8.11 -7.13
CA ASP A 96 3.93 7.28 -7.88
C ASP A 96 4.23 7.31 -9.38
N ALA A 97 4.13 6.14 -10.01
CA ALA A 97 4.22 6.00 -11.46
C ALA A 97 2.81 5.88 -12.07
N VAL A 98 2.58 6.49 -13.24
CA VAL A 98 1.31 6.42 -13.98
C VAL A 98 1.57 5.89 -15.39
N LEU A 99 1.17 4.65 -15.62
CA LEU A 99 1.35 3.94 -16.89
C LEU A 99 0.14 4.14 -17.80
N GLY A 100 0.37 4.31 -19.10
CA GLY A 100 -0.66 4.37 -20.15
C GLY A 100 -1.25 2.99 -20.50
N VAL A 101 -1.64 2.23 -19.48
CA VAL A 101 -2.14 0.86 -19.60
C VAL A 101 -3.40 0.71 -18.76
N PRO A 102 -4.46 0.06 -19.27
CA PRO A 102 -5.68 -0.20 -18.51
C PRO A 102 -5.40 -1.01 -17.25
N PHE A 103 -6.03 -0.62 -16.14
CA PHE A 103 -5.93 -1.31 -14.86
C PHE A 103 -6.30 -2.80 -14.95
N ALA A 104 -7.26 -3.13 -15.82
CA ALA A 104 -7.71 -4.49 -16.07
C ALA A 104 -6.57 -5.44 -16.47
N GLU A 105 -5.54 -4.96 -17.17
CA GLU A 105 -4.38 -5.79 -17.56
C GLU A 105 -3.59 -6.28 -16.35
N PHE A 106 -3.32 -5.37 -15.39
CA PHE A 106 -2.64 -5.71 -14.15
C PHE A 106 -3.50 -6.63 -13.27
N ASN A 107 -4.80 -6.35 -13.17
CA ASN A 107 -5.71 -7.18 -12.37
C ASN A 107 -5.81 -8.60 -12.94
N HIS A 108 -5.96 -8.71 -14.26
CA HIS A 108 -5.98 -10.01 -14.93
C HIS A 108 -4.67 -10.76 -14.75
N ALA A 109 -3.52 -10.10 -14.92
CA ALA A 109 -2.20 -10.73 -14.74
C ALA A 109 -1.97 -11.21 -13.30
N ALA A 110 -2.34 -10.42 -12.29
CA ALA A 110 -2.20 -10.79 -10.88
C ALA A 110 -3.04 -12.04 -10.53
N LEU A 111 -4.23 -12.18 -11.12
CA LEU A 111 -5.13 -13.32 -10.88
C LEU A 111 -4.72 -14.57 -11.68
N THR A 112 -4.28 -14.41 -12.92
CA THR A 112 -3.98 -15.54 -13.82
C THR A 112 -2.54 -16.03 -13.72
N MET A 113 -1.61 -15.18 -13.27
CA MET A 113 -0.19 -15.51 -13.14
C MET A 113 0.34 -15.15 -11.74
N PRO A 114 -0.08 -15.85 -10.66
CA PRO A 114 0.38 -15.56 -9.30
C PRO A 114 1.90 -15.58 -9.12
N LYS A 115 2.61 -16.38 -9.92
CA LYS A 115 4.08 -16.44 -9.91
C LYS A 115 4.76 -15.11 -10.27
N LEU A 116 4.08 -14.19 -10.95
CA LEU A 116 4.64 -12.87 -11.25
C LEU A 116 4.72 -11.95 -10.02
N ILE A 117 3.84 -12.18 -9.03
CA ILE A 117 3.77 -11.36 -7.83
C ILE A 117 4.49 -11.99 -6.64
N GLU A 118 4.85 -13.28 -6.68
CA GLU A 118 5.59 -13.93 -5.61
C GLU A 118 6.94 -13.23 -5.32
N PRO A 119 7.28 -12.97 -4.04
CA PRO A 119 6.64 -13.50 -2.82
C PRO A 119 5.55 -12.58 -2.22
N LEU A 120 5.06 -11.60 -2.97
CA LEU A 120 3.92 -10.78 -2.57
C LEU A 120 2.62 -11.58 -2.70
N VAL A 121 1.68 -11.27 -1.81
CA VAL A 121 0.33 -11.84 -1.78
C VAL A 121 -0.67 -10.76 -2.15
N LEU A 122 -1.63 -11.13 -2.99
CA LEU A 122 -2.76 -10.29 -3.35
C LEU A 122 -3.73 -10.20 -2.17
N SER A 123 -3.85 -9.01 -1.57
CA SER A 123 -4.73 -8.75 -0.42
C SER A 123 -6.08 -8.17 -0.82
N GLU A 124 -6.12 -7.34 -1.85
CA GLU A 124 -7.33 -6.72 -2.40
C GLU A 124 -7.26 -6.77 -3.92
N SER A 125 -8.39 -7.05 -4.58
CA SER A 125 -8.53 -7.01 -6.05
C SER A 125 -9.92 -6.50 -6.44
N GLY A 126 -10.07 -5.90 -7.62
CA GLY A 126 -11.32 -5.29 -8.09
C GLY A 126 -11.13 -3.88 -8.63
N LYS A 127 -11.38 -2.84 -7.83
CA LYS A 127 -11.09 -1.43 -8.19
C LYS A 127 -9.66 -1.00 -7.84
N ARG A 128 -8.95 -1.85 -7.09
CA ARG A 128 -7.62 -1.61 -6.54
C ARG A 128 -6.95 -2.96 -6.35
N ILE A 129 -5.67 -3.03 -6.66
CA ILE A 129 -4.81 -4.16 -6.32
C ILE A 129 -3.94 -3.73 -5.16
N VAL A 130 -3.91 -4.53 -4.10
CA VAL A 130 -2.95 -4.36 -3.01
C VAL A 130 -2.12 -5.63 -2.90
N LEU A 131 -0.82 -5.49 -3.06
CA LEU A 131 0.16 -6.55 -2.86
C LEU A 131 0.95 -6.28 -1.58
N VAL A 132 1.07 -7.29 -0.72
CA VAL A 132 1.82 -7.22 0.54
C VAL A 132 2.80 -8.36 0.62
N ALA A 133 3.96 -8.15 1.27
CA ALA A 133 4.91 -9.24 1.49
C ALA A 133 4.26 -10.38 2.29
N SER A 134 4.38 -11.63 1.79
CA SER A 134 4.01 -12.82 2.53
C SER A 134 4.80 -12.91 3.85
N SER A 135 4.25 -13.60 4.86
CA SER A 135 4.93 -13.79 6.15
C SER A 135 6.34 -14.37 6.01
N ALA A 136 6.56 -15.26 5.05
CA ALA A 136 7.88 -15.85 4.77
C ALA A 136 8.90 -14.87 4.17
N ALA A 137 8.42 -13.82 3.48
CA ALA A 137 9.26 -12.79 2.88
C ALA A 137 9.38 -11.51 3.72
N ARG A 138 8.69 -11.45 4.87
CA ARG A 138 8.81 -10.31 5.79
C ARG A 138 10.24 -10.25 6.32
N LYS A 139 10.91 -9.13 6.05
CA LYS A 139 12.23 -8.81 6.61
C LYS A 139 12.17 -8.45 8.10
N THR A 140 10.97 -8.24 8.63
CA THR A 140 10.77 -7.76 9.99
C THR A 140 9.85 -8.71 10.76
N SER A 141 10.35 -9.23 11.88
CA SER A 141 9.62 -9.62 13.10
C SER A 141 10.28 -10.84 13.77
N LEU A 142 11.58 -10.75 14.07
CA LEU A 142 11.93 -11.24 15.40
C LEU A 142 11.40 -10.18 16.38
N PRO A 143 10.60 -10.55 17.39
CA PRO A 143 10.21 -9.60 18.43
C PRO A 143 11.50 -8.98 19.01
N PRO A 144 11.50 -7.69 19.40
CA PRO A 144 12.64 -7.11 20.07
C PRO A 144 13.05 -8.03 21.23
N PRO A 145 14.34 -8.36 21.38
CA PRO A 145 14.77 -9.14 22.54
C PRO A 145 14.29 -8.40 23.80
N MET A 146 13.78 -9.16 24.77
CA MET A 146 13.31 -8.60 26.02
C MET A 146 14.47 -7.86 26.69
N VAL A 147 14.41 -6.54 26.72
CA VAL A 147 15.44 -5.73 27.38
C VAL A 147 15.20 -5.83 28.88
N THR A 148 16.02 -6.61 29.58
CA THR A 148 16.10 -6.56 31.03
C THR A 148 16.83 -5.27 31.39
N ILE A 149 16.08 -4.26 31.84
CA ILE A 149 16.68 -3.05 32.40
C ILE A 149 17.28 -3.43 33.75
N ASP A 150 18.60 -3.33 33.88
CA ASP A 150 19.25 -3.54 35.16
C ASP A 150 18.78 -2.43 36.14
N PRO A 151 18.31 -2.78 37.35
CA PRO A 151 17.92 -1.78 38.36
C PRO A 151 19.06 -0.82 38.76
N SER A 152 20.33 -1.11 38.45
CA SER A 152 21.43 -0.17 38.61
C SER A 152 21.49 0.92 37.53
N SER A 153 20.69 0.80 36.45
CA SER A 153 20.64 1.76 35.34
C SER A 153 19.68 2.93 35.61
N PHE A 154 18.94 2.90 36.72
CA PHE A 154 18.14 4.04 37.15
C PHE A 154 19.06 5.12 37.72
N VAL A 155 19.25 6.19 36.96
CA VAL A 155 19.86 7.42 37.48
C VAL A 155 18.90 8.01 38.51
N GLU A 156 19.36 8.18 39.76
CA GLU A 156 18.64 8.99 40.75
C GLU A 156 18.52 10.42 40.22
N ILE A 157 17.33 10.77 39.72
CA ILE A 157 17.02 12.13 39.34
C ILE A 157 17.06 12.96 40.64
N PRO A 158 17.93 13.98 40.75
CA PRO A 158 17.94 14.86 41.90
C PRO A 158 16.53 15.41 42.09
N LYS A 159 15.94 15.20 43.27
CA LYS A 159 14.65 15.79 43.63
C LYS A 159 14.77 17.30 43.42
N TYR A 160 13.98 17.84 42.50
CA TYR A 160 13.88 19.27 42.29
C TYR A 160 13.43 19.91 43.61
N GLN A 161 14.36 20.54 44.33
CA GLN A 161 14.02 21.40 45.46
C GLN A 161 13.38 22.65 44.87
N ALA A 162 12.04 22.69 44.90
CA ALA A 162 11.32 23.92 44.64
C ALA A 162 11.85 24.99 45.60
N PRO A 163 12.32 26.15 45.12
CA PRO A 163 12.69 27.24 46.00
C PRO A 163 11.46 27.64 46.82
N TYR A 164 11.67 27.74 48.12
CA TYR A 164 10.69 28.18 49.10
C TYR A 164 9.81 29.31 48.56
N ALA A 165 8.49 29.09 48.61
CA ALA A 165 7.48 30.11 48.41
C ALA A 165 7.53 31.13 49.55
N GLY A 166 8.52 32.01 49.51
CA GLY A 166 8.51 33.27 50.22
C GLY A 166 7.55 34.23 49.54
N SER A 167 6.53 34.66 50.30
CA SER A 167 5.76 35.89 50.09
C SER A 167 4.81 35.92 48.88
N ARG A 168 3.51 35.79 49.17
CA ARG A 168 2.41 36.14 48.25
C ARG A 168 2.48 37.64 47.93
N PRO A 169 2.64 38.08 46.68
CA PRO A 169 2.24 39.42 46.30
C PRO A 169 0.72 39.46 46.14
N HIS A 170 0.11 40.46 46.78
CA HIS A 170 -1.29 40.79 46.67
C HIS A 170 -1.73 41.03 45.22
N GLY A 171 -2.92 40.51 44.88
CA GLY A 171 -3.86 41.15 43.97
C GLY A 171 -3.51 41.13 42.48
N VAL A 172 -3.76 39.99 41.81
CA VAL A 172 -4.04 40.02 40.37
C VAL A 172 -5.51 39.67 40.18
N ASN A 173 -6.30 40.70 39.86
CA ASN A 173 -7.72 40.62 39.59
C ASN A 173 -7.90 39.99 38.20
N LEU A 174 -8.29 38.71 38.14
CA LEU A 174 -8.61 38.05 36.87
C LEU A 174 -10.00 38.50 36.40
N PRO A 175 -10.16 38.88 35.12
CA PRO A 175 -11.48 39.20 34.57
C PRO A 175 -12.38 37.95 34.54
N PRO A 176 -13.71 38.13 34.72
CA PRO A 176 -14.66 37.03 34.66
C PRO A 176 -14.71 36.42 33.25
N ARG A 177 -14.72 35.08 33.20
CA ARG A 177 -14.85 34.32 31.95
C ARG A 177 -16.21 34.58 31.30
N PRO A 178 -16.28 34.78 29.98
CA PRO A 178 -17.56 34.86 29.28
C PRO A 178 -18.27 33.50 29.29
N ARG A 179 -19.57 33.57 29.62
CA ARG A 179 -20.52 32.47 29.66
C ARG A 179 -20.89 32.11 28.22
N MET A 180 -20.46 30.95 27.73
CA MET A 180 -20.91 30.45 26.42
C MET A 180 -22.36 30.00 26.54
N GLU A 181 -23.26 30.83 26.00
CA GLU A 181 -24.67 30.48 25.79
C GLU A 181 -24.80 29.47 24.65
N THR A 182 -25.64 28.50 24.91
CA THR A 182 -26.10 27.41 24.06
C THR A 182 -26.73 27.93 22.77
N LEU A 183 -26.09 27.70 21.63
CA LEU A 183 -26.68 27.89 20.30
C LEU A 183 -27.16 26.52 19.78
N LEU A 184 -28.32 26.09 20.26
CA LEU A 184 -29.15 25.07 19.63
C LEU A 184 -30.16 25.79 18.73
N GLY A 185 -29.83 25.92 17.46
CA GLY A 185 -30.75 26.27 16.39
C GLY A 185 -30.88 25.09 15.44
N LEU A 186 -31.91 24.27 15.65
CA LEU A 186 -32.30 23.18 14.76
C LEU A 186 -33.81 23.31 14.56
N ASP A 187 -34.17 24.03 13.52
CA ASP A 187 -35.52 24.03 12.97
C ASP A 187 -35.44 24.05 11.44
N ASP A 188 -36.44 23.39 10.86
CA ASP A 188 -36.95 23.43 9.48
C ASP A 188 -36.41 22.40 8.44
N PRO A 189 -37.28 21.99 7.47
CA PRO A 189 -37.83 20.64 7.40
C PRO A 189 -37.82 20.07 5.96
N GLY A 190 -38.35 18.86 5.82
CA GLY A 190 -39.15 18.46 4.66
C GLY A 190 -38.46 18.36 3.29
N LEU A 191 -38.26 17.13 2.83
CA LEU A 191 -38.46 16.77 1.42
C LEU A 191 -38.83 15.29 1.32
N ALA A 192 -40.10 15.07 0.99
CA ALA A 192 -40.63 13.80 0.51
C ALA A 192 -40.08 13.51 -0.89
N HIS A 193 -39.68 12.27 -1.17
CA HIS A 193 -40.34 11.39 -2.15
C HIS A 193 -39.55 10.10 -2.37
N GLU A 194 -40.27 8.99 -2.24
CA GLU A 194 -39.97 7.67 -2.80
C GLU A 194 -39.67 7.76 -4.32
N PRO A 195 -38.85 6.85 -4.87
CA PRO A 195 -39.49 5.67 -5.45
C PRO A 195 -38.75 4.35 -5.23
N GLN A 196 -39.58 3.33 -5.04
CA GLN A 196 -39.29 1.92 -5.25
C GLN A 196 -38.68 1.69 -6.64
N HIS A 197 -37.50 1.07 -6.68
CA HIS A 197 -36.99 0.44 -7.90
C HIS A 197 -36.57 -1.00 -7.63
N ALA A 198 -37.45 -1.87 -8.11
CA ALA A 198 -37.29 -3.22 -8.63
C ALA A 198 -35.91 -3.91 -8.54
N ALA A 199 -35.99 -5.15 -8.05
CA ALA A 199 -35.07 -6.27 -8.05
C ALA A 199 -34.04 -6.36 -9.21
N PRO A 200 -32.80 -6.78 -8.92
CA PRO A 200 -31.97 -7.48 -9.89
C PRO A 200 -32.28 -8.99 -9.89
N ALA A 201 -32.65 -9.49 -11.06
CA ALA A 201 -32.88 -10.89 -11.35
C ALA A 201 -31.63 -11.74 -11.11
N GLU A 202 -31.82 -12.91 -10.50
CA GLU A 202 -30.80 -13.94 -10.33
C GLU A 202 -30.34 -14.48 -11.70
N PRO A 203 -29.02 -14.58 -11.97
CA PRO A 203 -28.54 -15.29 -13.14
C PRO A 203 -28.71 -16.80 -12.95
N LYS A 204 -29.55 -17.42 -13.79
CA LYS A 204 -29.65 -18.87 -13.93
C LYS A 204 -28.29 -19.44 -14.34
N ILE A 205 -27.61 -20.09 -13.41
CA ILE A 205 -26.43 -20.92 -13.67
C ILE A 205 -26.90 -22.13 -14.49
N VAL A 206 -26.66 -22.08 -15.80
CA VAL A 206 -26.82 -23.23 -16.69
C VAL A 206 -25.59 -24.12 -16.51
N LEU A 207 -25.72 -25.12 -15.65
CA LEU A 207 -24.76 -26.20 -15.48
C LEU A 207 -24.76 -27.06 -16.77
N ARG A 208 -23.93 -26.70 -17.76
CA ARG A 208 -23.65 -27.61 -18.88
C ARG A 208 -22.78 -28.75 -18.35
N ARG A 209 -23.43 -29.88 -18.02
CA ARG A 209 -22.81 -31.21 -18.03
C ARG A 209 -22.12 -31.39 -19.38
N ARG A 210 -20.79 -31.37 -19.42
CA ARG A 210 -20.05 -31.99 -20.52
C ARG A 210 -19.79 -33.44 -20.13
N VAL A 211 -20.47 -34.30 -20.88
CA VAL A 211 -20.39 -35.75 -20.84
C VAL A 211 -18.95 -36.18 -21.16
N ARG A 212 -18.50 -37.12 -20.33
CA ARG A 212 -17.37 -38.01 -20.50
C ARG A 212 -17.58 -38.85 -21.76
N GLU A 213 -16.67 -38.77 -22.73
CA GLU A 213 -16.43 -39.87 -23.67
C GLU A 213 -14.97 -40.29 -23.53
N GLU A 214 -14.80 -41.39 -22.79
CA GLU A 214 -13.72 -42.34 -23.01
C GLU A 214 -14.01 -43.09 -24.32
N SER A 215 -13.06 -43.05 -25.24
CA SER A 215 -12.75 -44.08 -26.22
C SER A 215 -11.33 -43.75 -26.70
N GLY A 216 -10.30 -44.59 -26.60
CA GLY A 216 -10.28 -46.04 -26.73
C GLY A 216 -9.90 -46.40 -28.18
N SER A 217 -8.78 -47.10 -28.35
CA SER A 217 -8.17 -47.61 -29.61
C SER A 217 -7.38 -46.57 -30.43
N LYS A 218 -6.09 -46.75 -30.70
CA LYS A 218 -5.35 -47.98 -31.09
C LYS A 218 -3.90 -47.92 -30.63
#